data_AF-A0A7C4QQA4-F1
#
_entry.id   AF-A0A7C4QQA4-F1
#
_cell.length_a   1.000
_cell.length_b   1.000
_cell.length_c   1.000
_cell.angle_alpha   90.00
_cell.angle_beta   90.00
_cell.angle_gamma   90.00
#
_symmetry.space_group_name_H-M   'P 1'
#
loop_
_entity.id
_entity.type
_entity.pdbx_description
1 polymer ?
#
loop_
_entity_poly.entity_id
_entity_poly.type
_entity_poly.pdbx_seq_one_letter_code
_entity_poly.pdbx_strand_id
1 'polypeptide(L)'
;MGLTSAMNTSLVGLSLSETTIDVLGNNIANAGTNGFKTSSVRFATQLSRTLSVGSRPTDTSGGTNPMQVGLGASVSVIARDFTQGSITTSGSPSDLAIQGDGFFVLDGPNGRAYSRNGNFSRNSEAVLINDQGMRVLGYGIDADYNIATTQLTQLVIPIGNLNIAQQTTRLTMSGALLPTGELATKGAVLTSDVMTDITTSAPATGTSLLVNLVNPASVPLFNAGDVLKFQPQKGGRTLRADDFLVTPTSTVNDLMQFMDHMLAIQTGGTIPNDAGTGGPPGITLAGGQIQIVGNSGTVNDIFITTGSLTVDNAIVPLGFSKTQTADGHSTGTDFVVYDSLGQPIVVRFTAVLEARATGQTKYRWYIESLEDSRSDVAIANGELYFDSQGSVTDGGTIAFSLERSDTAATSPMQITGDLWQVSGISTVSAGSQLNLASQDGTPPGTLQSFAIDGSGVINGLFDNGIIRPLGQVVLARFANPNGLVEDGNTTFREGISSGPPAILTPGTLGVGTIRGGAVELSNTDIGRSLVDLIVASTNYRGNARVISSVQQLVNELLLLGR
;
A
#
# COMPACT_ATOMS: atom_id res chain seq x y z
N MET A 1 -41.72 66.67 18.28
CA MET A 1 -41.00 65.77 17.34
C MET A 1 -39.74 65.13 17.93
N GLY A 2 -39.02 65.71 18.89
CA GLY A 2 -37.79 65.10 19.45
C GLY A 2 -38.00 63.85 20.31
N LEU A 3 -39.11 63.78 21.07
CA LEU A 3 -39.39 62.65 21.97
C LEU A 3 -39.73 61.36 21.22
N THR A 4 -40.46 61.46 20.09
CA THR A 4 -40.81 60.30 19.25
C THR A 4 -39.59 59.74 18.51
N SER A 5 -38.67 60.58 18.05
CA SER A 5 -37.40 60.13 17.46
C SER A 5 -36.48 59.47 18.49
N ALA A 6 -36.47 59.96 19.74
CA ALA A 6 -35.71 59.34 20.82
C ALA A 6 -36.26 57.95 21.16
N MET A 7 -37.59 57.81 21.30
CA MET A 7 -38.25 56.51 21.50
C MET A 7 -37.95 55.51 20.39
N ASN A 8 -38.05 55.90 19.13
CA ASN A 8 -37.75 55.00 18.00
C ASN A 8 -36.28 54.58 17.99
N THR A 9 -35.36 55.50 18.27
CA THR A 9 -33.92 55.19 18.35
C THR A 9 -33.62 54.20 19.48
N SER A 10 -34.26 54.37 20.64
CA SER A 10 -34.12 53.45 21.78
C SER A 10 -34.76 52.09 21.52
N LEU A 11 -35.91 52.04 20.82
CA LEU A 11 -36.54 50.78 20.42
C LEU A 11 -35.64 49.98 19.46
N VAL A 12 -35.06 50.66 18.47
CA VAL A 12 -34.07 50.05 17.56
C VAL A 12 -32.86 49.55 18.35
N GLY A 13 -32.31 50.34 19.27
CA GLY A 13 -31.21 49.92 20.13
C GLY A 13 -31.54 48.70 21.01
N LEU A 14 -32.79 48.57 21.45
CA LEU A 14 -33.28 47.42 22.21
C LEU A 14 -33.24 46.14 21.36
N SER A 15 -33.79 46.18 20.15
CA SER A 15 -33.78 45.06 19.20
C SER A 15 -32.37 44.66 18.79
N LEU A 16 -31.46 45.63 18.59
CA LEU A 16 -30.04 45.32 18.33
C LEU A 16 -29.38 44.59 19.50
N SER A 17 -29.67 45.00 20.74
CA SER A 17 -29.14 44.31 21.91
C SER A 17 -29.71 42.90 22.07
N GLU A 18 -30.98 42.68 21.73
CA GLU A 18 -31.61 41.34 21.68
C GLU A 18 -30.90 40.41 20.70
N THR A 19 -30.71 40.85 19.45
CA THR A 19 -29.96 40.03 18.45
C THR A 19 -28.54 39.71 18.90
N THR A 20 -27.89 40.62 19.63
CA THR A 20 -26.54 40.39 20.20
C THR A 20 -26.57 39.35 21.31
N ILE A 21 -27.57 39.43 22.20
CA ILE A 21 -27.79 38.46 23.28
C ILE A 21 -28.04 37.07 22.69
N ASP A 22 -28.84 36.96 21.63
CA ASP A 22 -29.12 35.67 20.97
C ASP A 22 -27.86 35.04 20.39
N VAL A 23 -27.06 35.83 19.66
CA VAL A 23 -25.82 35.35 19.05
C VAL A 23 -24.79 34.96 20.11
N LEU A 24 -24.60 35.78 21.16
CA LEU A 24 -23.69 35.45 22.26
C LEU A 24 -24.16 34.24 23.06
N GLY A 25 -25.46 34.13 23.32
CA GLY A 25 -26.07 32.97 23.96
C GLY A 25 -25.85 31.69 23.17
N ASN A 26 -26.01 31.74 21.85
CA ASN A 26 -25.71 30.62 20.96
C ASN A 26 -24.22 30.25 20.96
N ASN A 27 -23.31 31.23 20.93
CA ASN A 27 -21.87 30.98 21.01
C ASN A 27 -21.50 30.26 22.31
N ILE A 28 -22.01 30.73 23.46
CA ILE A 28 -21.76 30.14 24.78
C ILE A 28 -22.31 28.71 24.85
N ALA A 29 -23.54 28.50 24.37
CA ALA A 29 -24.17 27.18 24.35
C ALA A 29 -23.37 26.16 23.52
N ASN A 30 -22.74 26.60 22.43
CA ASN A 30 -21.94 25.76 21.53
C ASN A 30 -20.43 25.80 21.81
N ALA A 31 -19.99 26.37 22.93
CA ALA A 31 -18.57 26.42 23.27
C ALA A 31 -17.93 25.03 23.46
N GLY A 32 -18.73 24.01 23.81
CA GLY A 32 -18.29 22.62 23.93
C GLY A 32 -18.41 21.79 22.64
N THR A 33 -18.99 22.35 21.57
CA THR A 33 -19.26 21.62 20.33
C THR A 33 -18.03 21.64 19.44
N ASN A 34 -17.51 20.46 19.06
CA ASN A 34 -16.35 20.34 18.17
C ASN A 34 -16.65 20.97 16.80
N GLY A 35 -15.67 21.69 16.25
CA GLY A 35 -15.77 22.36 14.96
C GLY A 35 -16.71 23.57 14.91
N PHE A 36 -17.33 23.98 16.03
CA PHE A 36 -18.19 25.16 16.06
C PHE A 36 -17.42 26.46 15.80
N LYS A 37 -18.07 27.39 15.10
CA LYS A 37 -17.53 28.71 14.77
C LYS A 37 -18.37 29.84 15.32
N THR A 38 -17.76 30.61 16.21
CA THR A 38 -18.35 31.76 16.89
C THR A 38 -18.86 32.79 15.88
N SER A 39 -19.96 33.42 16.21
CA SER A 39 -20.59 34.45 15.38
C SER A 39 -20.56 35.80 16.08
N SER A 40 -20.45 36.88 15.32
CA SER A 40 -20.43 38.25 15.83
C SER A 40 -21.41 39.13 15.07
N VAL A 41 -22.11 40.00 15.79
CA VAL A 41 -23.04 40.98 15.20
C VAL A 41 -22.28 42.26 14.89
N ARG A 42 -22.39 42.76 13.66
CA ARG A 42 -21.84 44.07 13.27
C ARG A 42 -22.97 45.02 12.95
N PHE A 43 -22.86 46.25 13.48
CA PHE A 43 -23.87 47.29 13.29
C PHE A 43 -23.41 48.32 12.26
N ALA A 44 -24.37 48.92 11.57
CA ALA A 44 -24.17 50.10 10.74
C ALA A 44 -25.16 51.21 11.14
N THR A 45 -24.77 52.47 11.02
CA THR A 45 -25.68 53.60 11.23
C THR A 45 -26.78 53.58 10.16
N GLN A 46 -28.04 53.83 10.55
CA GLN A 46 -29.16 53.67 9.61
C GLN A 46 -29.33 54.90 8.71
N LEU A 47 -29.52 56.08 9.32
CA LEU A 47 -29.59 57.37 8.64
C LEU A 47 -29.02 58.47 9.55
N SER A 48 -28.43 59.51 8.97
CA SER A 48 -28.11 60.75 9.67
C SER A 48 -28.96 61.89 9.11
N ARG A 49 -29.59 62.68 9.98
CA ARG A 49 -30.27 63.92 9.60
C ARG A 49 -29.27 65.06 9.66
N THR A 50 -28.96 65.65 8.53
CA THR A 50 -28.11 66.86 8.47
C THR A 50 -28.95 68.09 8.80
N LEU A 51 -28.65 68.73 9.92
CA LEU A 51 -29.26 69.98 10.38
C LEU A 51 -28.54 71.21 9.81
N SER A 52 -27.24 71.10 9.55
CA SER A 52 -26.43 72.09 8.84
C SER A 52 -25.29 71.38 8.12
N VAL A 53 -25.00 71.78 6.88
CA VAL A 53 -23.89 71.24 6.07
C VAL A 53 -22.53 71.87 6.43
N GLY A 54 -22.53 72.86 7.33
CA GLY A 54 -21.36 73.68 7.61
C GLY A 54 -21.07 74.68 6.49
N SER A 55 -20.06 75.54 6.68
CA SER A 55 -19.64 76.56 5.72
C SER A 55 -18.13 76.68 5.68
N ARG A 56 -17.58 77.02 4.49
CA ARG A 56 -16.14 77.26 4.31
C ARG A 56 -15.74 78.58 5.02
N PRO A 57 -14.50 78.67 5.55
CA PRO A 57 -14.00 79.92 6.12
C PRO A 57 -13.95 81.04 5.08
N THR A 58 -14.25 82.26 5.51
CA THR A 58 -14.15 83.52 4.74
C THR A 58 -13.33 84.53 5.54
N ASP A 59 -12.95 85.67 4.93
CA ASP A 59 -12.10 86.70 5.57
C ASP A 59 -12.70 87.30 6.88
N THR A 60 -13.98 87.07 7.15
CA THR A 60 -14.68 87.57 8.36
C THR A 60 -15.28 86.46 9.23
N SER A 61 -15.18 85.18 8.84
CA SER A 61 -15.78 84.06 9.59
C SER A 61 -14.97 82.77 9.41
N GLY A 62 -14.62 82.10 10.51
CA GLY A 62 -13.76 80.90 10.56
C GLY A 62 -14.38 79.60 10.00
N GLY A 63 -15.54 79.67 9.35
CA GLY A 63 -16.31 78.51 8.90
C GLY A 63 -17.09 77.84 10.03
N THR A 64 -18.00 76.93 9.68
CA THR A 64 -18.82 76.18 10.65
C THR A 64 -18.84 74.69 10.33
N ASN A 65 -18.85 73.85 11.36
CA ASN A 65 -18.90 72.40 11.21
C ASN A 65 -20.31 71.93 10.84
N PRO A 66 -20.44 70.84 10.05
CA PRO A 66 -21.72 70.22 9.81
C PRO A 66 -22.31 69.69 11.12
N MET A 67 -23.61 69.93 11.31
CA MET A 67 -24.38 69.39 12.42
C MET A 67 -25.25 68.27 11.89
N GLN A 68 -25.01 67.05 12.37
CA GLN A 68 -25.77 65.86 12.00
C GLN A 68 -26.24 65.12 13.25
N VAL A 69 -27.47 64.62 13.20
CA VAL A 69 -28.05 63.78 14.26
C VAL A 69 -28.29 62.39 13.70
N GLY A 70 -27.75 61.36 14.34
CA GLY A 70 -27.99 59.97 13.97
C GLY A 70 -29.41 59.52 14.32
N LEU A 71 -30.02 58.73 13.44
CA LEU A 71 -31.37 58.14 13.60
C LEU A 71 -31.31 56.67 14.03
N GLY A 72 -30.25 56.27 14.74
CA GLY A 72 -30.04 54.91 15.22
C GLY A 72 -29.11 54.07 14.33
N ALA A 73 -29.19 52.76 14.52
CA ALA A 73 -28.33 51.76 13.88
C ALA A 73 -29.15 50.55 13.41
N SER A 74 -28.58 49.71 12.58
CA SER A 74 -29.20 48.47 12.10
C SER A 74 -28.16 47.33 12.11
N VAL A 75 -28.63 46.08 12.14
CA VAL A 75 -27.75 44.92 11.94
C VAL A 75 -27.28 44.95 10.49
N SER A 76 -25.97 45.05 10.29
CA SER A 76 -25.36 44.99 8.96
C SER A 76 -25.13 43.54 8.56
N VAL A 77 -24.53 42.75 9.45
CA VAL A 77 -24.25 41.33 9.21
C VAL A 77 -24.06 40.59 10.54
N ILE A 78 -24.46 39.33 10.56
CA ILE A 78 -24.03 38.36 11.57
C ILE A 78 -22.94 37.54 10.89
N ALA A 79 -21.69 37.85 11.20
CA ALA A 79 -20.53 37.24 10.55
C ALA A 79 -19.99 36.11 11.41
N ARG A 80 -19.69 34.97 10.78
CA ARG A 80 -19.08 33.82 11.44
C ARG A 80 -17.57 33.94 11.34
N ASP A 81 -16.89 33.71 12.45
CA ASP A 81 -15.45 33.73 12.51
C ASP A 81 -14.90 32.32 12.21
N PHE A 82 -14.35 32.14 11.01
CA PHE A 82 -13.74 30.90 10.56
C PHE A 82 -12.26 30.74 10.98
N THR A 83 -11.76 31.56 11.90
CA THR A 83 -10.45 31.31 12.52
C THR A 83 -10.40 29.95 13.20
N GLN A 84 -9.19 29.38 13.25
CA GLN A 84 -8.95 28.07 13.81
C GLN A 84 -9.17 28.04 15.33
N GLY A 85 -9.90 27.01 15.80
CA GLY A 85 -9.96 26.66 17.22
C GLY A 85 -8.77 25.81 17.65
N SER A 86 -8.67 25.52 18.94
CA SER A 86 -7.62 24.64 19.46
C SER A 86 -7.80 23.21 18.95
N ILE A 87 -6.72 22.58 18.48
CA ILE A 87 -6.73 21.17 18.09
C ILE A 87 -6.31 20.30 19.27
N THR A 88 -7.12 19.31 19.60
CA THR A 88 -6.82 18.32 20.66
C THR A 88 -6.74 16.92 20.08
N THR A 89 -5.78 16.13 20.54
CA THR A 89 -5.70 14.70 20.20
C THR A 89 -6.94 13.97 20.70
N SER A 90 -7.49 13.07 19.89
CA SER A 90 -8.60 12.20 20.25
C SER A 90 -8.14 10.75 20.41
N GLY A 91 -9.00 9.90 20.97
CA GLY A 91 -8.74 8.47 21.12
C GLY A 91 -9.14 7.62 19.90
N SER A 92 -9.83 8.20 18.91
CA SER A 92 -10.31 7.48 17.73
C SER A 92 -9.46 7.79 16.50
N PRO A 93 -8.95 6.78 15.78
CA PRO A 93 -8.13 7.01 14.58
C PRO A 93 -8.92 7.59 13.40
N SER A 94 -10.26 7.52 13.44
CA SER A 94 -11.14 8.11 12.43
C SER A 94 -11.35 9.61 12.59
N ASP A 95 -11.04 10.18 13.76
CA ASP A 95 -11.25 11.60 13.98
C ASP A 95 -10.17 12.42 13.28
N LEU A 96 -10.61 13.49 12.63
CA LEU A 96 -9.74 14.36 11.83
C LEU A 96 -9.91 15.83 12.25
N ALA A 97 -8.79 16.53 12.35
CA ALA A 97 -8.76 17.98 12.47
C ALA A 97 -8.07 18.59 11.26
N ILE A 98 -8.61 19.70 10.74
CA ILE A 98 -7.96 20.47 9.67
C ILE A 98 -7.07 21.51 10.34
N GLN A 99 -5.80 21.61 9.96
CA GLN A 99 -4.90 22.69 10.38
C GLN A 99 -4.76 23.70 9.24
N GLY A 100 -5.29 24.91 9.45
CA GLY A 100 -5.43 25.93 8.40
C GLY A 100 -6.85 26.03 7.83
N ASP A 101 -6.95 26.49 6.59
CA ASP A 101 -8.22 26.76 5.92
C ASP A 101 -8.75 25.54 5.16
N GLY A 102 -10.04 25.26 5.28
CA GLY A 102 -10.69 24.19 4.53
C GLY A 102 -11.89 23.60 5.26
N PHE A 103 -12.65 22.77 4.55
CA PHE A 103 -13.79 22.02 5.07
C PHE A 103 -13.71 20.58 4.57
N PHE A 104 -14.10 19.63 5.40
CA PHE A 104 -14.36 18.26 4.96
C PHE A 104 -15.55 18.26 4.01
N VAL A 105 -15.45 17.45 2.95
CA VAL A 105 -16.53 17.28 1.97
C VAL A 105 -17.35 16.06 2.36
N LEU A 106 -18.64 16.27 2.61
CA LEU A 106 -19.58 15.24 3.01
C LEU A 106 -20.66 15.09 1.95
N ASP A 107 -21.22 13.88 1.85
CA ASP A 107 -22.35 13.55 1.01
C ASP A 107 -23.54 13.12 1.88
N GLY A 108 -24.64 13.85 1.74
CA GLY A 108 -25.87 13.65 2.52
C GLY A 108 -27.12 13.52 1.63
N PRO A 109 -28.30 13.33 2.24
CA PRO A 109 -29.56 13.12 1.51
C PRO A 109 -29.98 14.34 0.67
N ASN A 110 -29.48 15.52 0.99
CA ASN A 110 -29.78 16.76 0.31
C ASN A 110 -28.61 17.27 -0.57
N GLY A 111 -27.69 16.36 -0.93
CA GLY A 111 -26.48 16.67 -1.69
C GLY A 111 -25.26 16.91 -0.80
N ARG A 112 -24.27 17.61 -1.36
CA ARG A 112 -22.98 17.85 -0.69
C ARG A 112 -23.13 18.83 0.48
N ALA A 113 -22.49 18.49 1.59
CA ALA A 113 -22.34 19.33 2.75
C ALA A 113 -20.85 19.51 3.09
N TYR A 114 -20.56 20.55 3.84
CA TYR A 114 -19.20 20.94 4.22
C TYR A 114 -19.15 21.09 5.72
N SER A 115 -18.14 20.50 6.37
CA SER A 115 -18.03 20.55 7.82
C SER A 115 -16.60 20.83 8.22
N ARG A 116 -16.44 21.51 9.36
CA ARG A 116 -15.14 21.59 10.04
C ARG A 116 -15.05 20.63 11.21
N ASN A 117 -16.17 20.11 11.68
CA ASN A 117 -16.20 19.01 12.63
C ASN A 117 -15.79 17.73 11.90
N GLY A 118 -14.68 17.14 12.34
CA GLY A 118 -14.17 15.87 11.83
C GLY A 118 -14.28 14.73 12.82
N ASN A 119 -15.29 14.76 13.71
CA ASN A 119 -15.71 13.59 14.45
C ASN A 119 -16.36 12.60 13.48
N PHE A 120 -15.61 11.55 13.12
CA PHE A 120 -16.06 10.56 12.15
C PHE A 120 -16.04 9.17 12.75
N SER A 121 -17.00 8.35 12.35
CA SER A 121 -17.09 6.94 12.71
C SER A 121 -17.28 6.09 11.46
N ARG A 122 -17.15 4.77 11.60
CA ARG A 122 -17.39 3.84 10.48
C ARG A 122 -18.74 3.18 10.67
N ASN A 123 -19.54 3.10 9.61
CA ASN A 123 -20.79 2.34 9.61
C ASN A 123 -20.52 0.83 9.40
N SER A 124 -21.59 0.02 9.35
CA SER A 124 -21.51 -1.43 9.11
C SER A 124 -20.94 -1.82 7.74
N GLU A 125 -20.98 -0.90 6.77
CA GLU A 125 -20.39 -1.05 5.43
C GLU A 125 -18.94 -0.56 5.39
N ALA A 126 -18.36 -0.23 6.55
CA ALA A 126 -17.02 0.32 6.73
C ALA A 126 -16.80 1.69 6.06
N VAL A 127 -17.86 2.40 5.68
CA VAL A 127 -17.80 3.77 5.13
C VAL A 127 -17.57 4.75 6.27
N LEU A 128 -16.70 5.72 6.05
CA LEU A 128 -16.48 6.82 6.99
C LEU A 128 -17.66 7.79 6.94
N ILE A 129 -18.32 7.98 8.08
CA ILE A 129 -19.50 8.83 8.23
C ILE A 129 -19.33 9.82 9.39
N ASN A 130 -20.03 10.94 9.33
CA ASN A 130 -20.19 11.82 10.49
C ASN A 130 -21.31 11.34 11.42
N ASP A 131 -21.50 12.04 12.54
CA ASP A 131 -22.55 11.74 13.54
C ASP A 131 -24.00 11.79 12.99
N GLN A 132 -24.23 12.40 11.81
CA GLN A 132 -25.52 12.43 11.11
C GLN A 132 -25.66 11.32 10.04
N GLY A 133 -24.64 10.49 9.85
CA GLY A 133 -24.62 9.47 8.80
C GLY A 133 -24.28 9.99 7.41
N MET A 134 -23.84 11.25 7.27
CA MET A 134 -23.31 11.76 6.01
C MET A 134 -21.94 11.16 5.74
N ARG A 135 -21.71 10.74 4.49
CA ARG A 135 -20.50 10.03 4.09
C ARG A 135 -19.37 11.00 3.81
N VAL A 136 -18.16 10.68 4.26
CA VAL A 136 -16.97 11.47 3.93
C VAL A 136 -16.52 11.14 2.51
N LEU A 137 -16.39 12.19 1.68
CA LEU A 137 -15.89 12.06 0.32
C LEU A 137 -14.39 12.25 0.25
N GLY A 138 -13.77 11.55 -0.69
CA GLY A 138 -12.35 11.60 -0.95
C GLY A 138 -12.00 11.04 -2.33
N TYR A 139 -10.71 10.88 -2.57
CA TYR A 139 -10.21 10.13 -3.71
C TYR A 139 -10.03 8.67 -3.33
N GLY A 140 -10.54 7.77 -4.18
CA GLY A 140 -10.33 6.34 -4.04
C GLY A 140 -8.94 5.90 -4.47
N ILE A 141 -8.72 4.59 -4.48
CA ILE A 141 -7.52 3.96 -5.04
C ILE A 141 -7.84 3.20 -6.32
N ASP A 142 -6.87 3.08 -7.22
CA ASP A 142 -6.93 2.18 -8.36
C ASP A 142 -6.49 0.73 -7.99
N ALA A 143 -6.45 -0.16 -8.98
CA ALA A 143 -6.06 -1.57 -8.77
C ALA A 143 -4.61 -1.74 -8.28
N ASP A 144 -3.75 -0.75 -8.53
CA ASP A 144 -2.35 -0.73 -8.13
C ASP A 144 -2.13 -0.01 -6.79
N TYR A 145 -3.22 0.33 -6.09
CA TYR A 145 -3.21 1.11 -4.84
C TYR A 145 -2.67 2.54 -4.99
N ASN A 146 -2.76 3.15 -6.18
CA ASN A 146 -2.47 4.58 -6.34
C ASN A 146 -3.73 5.41 -6.14
N ILE A 147 -3.58 6.65 -5.66
CA ILE A 147 -4.72 7.54 -5.40
C ILE A 147 -5.29 8.06 -6.72
N ALA A 148 -6.55 7.72 -7.00
CA ALA A 148 -7.26 8.15 -8.19
C ALA A 148 -7.93 9.52 -7.97
N THR A 149 -7.27 10.59 -8.42
CA THR A 149 -7.72 11.99 -8.20
C THR A 149 -8.80 12.48 -9.18
N THR A 150 -9.33 11.60 -10.03
CA THR A 150 -10.24 11.97 -11.13
C THR A 150 -11.70 12.11 -10.72
N GLN A 151 -12.14 11.35 -9.70
CA GLN A 151 -13.52 11.38 -9.21
C GLN A 151 -13.57 11.27 -7.69
N LEU A 152 -14.58 11.91 -7.09
CA LEU A 152 -14.84 11.83 -5.66
C LEU A 152 -15.71 10.62 -5.36
N THR A 153 -15.23 9.78 -4.45
CA THR A 153 -15.93 8.59 -3.98
C THR A 153 -16.06 8.63 -2.47
N GLN A 154 -16.98 7.82 -1.93
CA GLN A 154 -17.04 7.59 -0.49
C GLN A 154 -15.79 6.84 -0.02
N LEU A 155 -15.29 7.17 1.16
CA LEU A 155 -14.11 6.54 1.74
C LEU A 155 -14.51 5.31 2.57
N VAL A 156 -13.95 4.15 2.23
CA VAL A 156 -14.26 2.85 2.85
C VAL A 156 -13.00 2.28 3.50
N ILE A 157 -13.11 1.85 4.77
CA ILE A 157 -12.00 1.33 5.57
C ILE A 157 -12.37 -0.04 6.19
N PRO A 158 -12.34 -1.12 5.38
CA PRO A 158 -12.84 -2.44 5.75
C PRO A 158 -11.86 -3.25 6.61
N ILE A 159 -11.67 -2.85 7.87
CA ILE A 159 -10.84 -3.61 8.84
C ILE A 159 -11.38 -5.03 8.99
N GLY A 160 -10.47 -6.01 8.97
CA GLY A 160 -10.76 -7.43 9.14
C GLY A 160 -11.28 -8.16 7.90
N ASN A 161 -11.70 -7.44 6.84
CA ASN A 161 -12.29 -8.04 5.64
C ASN A 161 -11.42 -7.91 4.39
N LEU A 162 -10.53 -6.91 4.35
CA LEU A 162 -9.62 -6.73 3.22
C LEU A 162 -8.39 -7.60 3.40
N ASN A 163 -8.21 -8.54 2.49
CA ASN A 163 -7.05 -9.41 2.40
C ASN A 163 -6.18 -8.99 1.23
N ILE A 164 -4.88 -8.81 1.48
CA ILE A 164 -3.92 -8.52 0.42
C ILE A 164 -2.74 -9.48 0.53
N ALA A 165 -2.22 -9.89 -0.61
CA ALA A 165 -0.92 -10.53 -0.71
C ALA A 165 -0.01 -9.64 -1.57
N GLN A 166 1.30 -9.82 -1.41
CA GLN A 166 2.27 -9.14 -2.26
C GLN A 166 3.16 -10.20 -2.91
N GLN A 167 3.19 -10.18 -4.24
CA GLN A 167 4.10 -11.00 -5.03
C GLN A 167 5.55 -10.56 -4.78
N THR A 168 6.45 -11.52 -4.67
CA THR A 168 7.89 -11.24 -4.67
C THR A 168 8.31 -10.76 -6.05
N THR A 169 8.82 -9.54 -6.16
CA THR A 169 9.43 -9.00 -7.39
C THR A 169 10.92 -8.72 -7.21
N ARG A 170 11.36 -8.52 -5.96
CA ARG A 170 12.74 -8.23 -5.61
C ARG A 170 13.19 -9.07 -4.42
N LEU A 171 14.40 -9.60 -4.52
CA LEU A 171 15.07 -10.26 -3.40
C LEU A 171 16.53 -9.81 -3.29
N THR A 172 17.08 -9.90 -2.09
CA THR A 172 18.50 -9.70 -1.83
C THR A 172 19.03 -10.93 -1.12
N MET A 173 20.13 -11.47 -1.63
CA MET A 173 20.86 -12.55 -0.98
C MET A 173 22.13 -12.01 -0.34
N SER A 174 22.51 -12.60 0.78
CA SER A 174 23.77 -12.31 1.46
C SER A 174 24.45 -13.59 1.90
N GLY A 175 25.72 -13.48 2.24
CA GLY A 175 26.48 -14.62 2.72
C GLY A 175 27.96 -14.53 2.38
N ALA A 176 28.63 -15.65 2.54
CA ALA A 176 30.06 -15.78 2.31
C ALA A 176 30.34 -17.06 1.54
N LEU A 177 31.02 -16.93 0.40
CA LEU A 177 31.48 -18.03 -0.42
C LEU A 177 32.99 -18.24 -0.21
N LEU A 178 33.41 -19.50 -0.14
CA LEU A 178 34.77 -19.90 0.21
C LEU A 178 35.64 -19.93 -1.05
N PRO A 179 36.53 -18.95 -1.26
CA PRO A 179 37.23 -18.83 -2.53
C PRO A 179 38.28 -19.92 -2.70
N THR A 180 38.74 -20.59 -1.62
CA THR A 180 39.86 -21.55 -1.59
C THR A 180 39.46 -23.02 -1.77
N GLY A 181 38.17 -23.32 -1.95
CA GLY A 181 37.70 -24.70 -2.15
C GLY A 181 38.24 -25.39 -3.41
N GLU A 182 37.91 -26.68 -3.56
CA GLU A 182 38.17 -27.42 -4.80
C GLU A 182 37.38 -26.80 -5.97
N LEU A 183 37.98 -26.73 -7.16
CA LEU A 183 37.31 -26.21 -8.35
C LEU A 183 36.39 -27.29 -8.93
N ALA A 184 35.20 -26.87 -9.36
CA ALA A 184 34.22 -27.75 -9.97
C ALA A 184 34.50 -27.94 -11.46
N THR A 185 34.91 -29.14 -11.84
CA THR A 185 35.23 -29.53 -13.21
C THR A 185 34.42 -30.72 -13.72
N LYS A 186 33.84 -31.50 -12.80
CA LYS A 186 33.12 -32.75 -13.09
C LYS A 186 31.77 -32.79 -12.40
N GLY A 187 30.77 -33.29 -13.11
CA GLY A 187 29.47 -33.66 -12.59
C GLY A 187 29.38 -35.13 -12.20
N ALA A 188 28.20 -35.56 -11.79
CA ALA A 188 27.93 -36.98 -11.58
C ALA A 188 27.67 -37.66 -12.94
N VAL A 189 28.29 -38.80 -13.20
CA VAL A 189 28.01 -39.60 -14.40
C VAL A 189 27.39 -40.93 -13.98
N LEU A 190 26.18 -41.18 -14.46
CA LEU A 190 25.46 -42.42 -14.23
C LEU A 190 25.08 -43.05 -15.57
N THR A 191 25.23 -44.37 -15.68
CA THR A 191 24.87 -45.13 -16.87
C THR A 191 23.89 -46.24 -16.51
N SER A 192 22.77 -46.31 -17.25
CA SER A 192 21.78 -47.36 -17.06
C SER A 192 22.28 -48.72 -17.55
N ASP A 193 21.60 -49.79 -17.15
CA ASP A 193 21.70 -51.06 -17.85
C ASP A 193 21.28 -50.91 -19.32
N VAL A 194 21.78 -51.80 -20.18
CA VAL A 194 21.42 -51.81 -21.61
C VAL A 194 19.95 -52.18 -21.76
N MET A 195 19.20 -51.30 -22.42
CA MET A 195 17.82 -51.55 -22.83
C MET A 195 17.81 -52.01 -24.28
N THR A 196 17.02 -53.04 -24.56
CA THR A 196 16.81 -53.55 -25.91
C THR A 196 15.34 -53.45 -26.27
N ASP A 197 15.06 -53.10 -27.51
CA ASP A 197 13.70 -53.12 -28.04
C ASP A 197 13.40 -54.54 -28.50
N ILE A 198 12.43 -55.19 -27.83
CA ILE A 198 12.10 -56.59 -28.09
C ILE A 198 11.59 -56.83 -29.52
N THR A 199 11.01 -55.81 -30.15
CA THR A 199 10.43 -55.93 -31.50
C THR A 199 11.49 -55.89 -32.59
N THR A 200 12.55 -55.11 -32.38
CA THR A 200 13.65 -54.96 -33.35
C THR A 200 14.89 -55.77 -32.98
N SER A 201 14.97 -56.29 -31.75
CA SER A 201 16.15 -56.95 -31.17
C SER A 201 17.43 -56.10 -31.26
N ALA A 202 17.26 -54.78 -31.31
CA ALA A 202 18.35 -53.80 -31.37
C ALA A 202 18.44 -53.02 -30.04
N PRO A 203 19.59 -52.40 -29.74
CA PRO A 203 19.71 -51.46 -28.64
C PRO A 203 18.65 -50.34 -28.77
N ALA A 204 18.05 -49.96 -27.65
CA ALA A 204 17.01 -48.94 -27.64
C ALA A 204 17.51 -47.61 -28.24
N THR A 205 16.63 -46.94 -28.98
CA THR A 205 16.86 -45.60 -29.54
C THR A 205 15.89 -44.61 -28.89
N GLY A 206 16.09 -43.30 -29.09
CA GLY A 206 15.20 -42.28 -28.52
C GLY A 206 13.72 -42.46 -28.92
N THR A 207 13.46 -43.04 -30.09
CA THR A 207 12.11 -43.31 -30.60
C THR A 207 11.56 -44.68 -30.23
N SER A 208 12.35 -45.54 -29.57
CA SER A 208 11.87 -46.84 -29.10
C SER A 208 10.75 -46.63 -28.07
N LEU A 209 9.66 -47.37 -28.21
CA LEU A 209 8.50 -47.28 -27.31
C LEU A 209 8.84 -47.91 -25.95
N LEU A 210 8.45 -47.26 -24.86
CA LEU A 210 8.72 -47.75 -23.51
C LEU A 210 8.14 -49.15 -23.26
N VAL A 211 6.97 -49.43 -23.82
CA VAL A 211 6.28 -50.73 -23.71
C VAL A 211 7.00 -51.89 -24.42
N ASN A 212 7.98 -51.60 -25.29
CA ASN A 212 8.78 -52.61 -25.99
C ASN A 212 10.15 -52.85 -25.33
N LEU A 213 10.49 -52.10 -24.28
CA LEU A 213 11.81 -52.16 -23.68
C LEU A 213 11.93 -53.35 -22.73
N VAL A 214 13.00 -54.12 -22.91
CA VAL A 214 13.42 -55.15 -21.98
C VAL A 214 14.83 -54.89 -21.48
N ASN A 215 15.10 -55.31 -20.25
CA ASN A 215 16.44 -55.28 -19.66
C ASN A 215 17.34 -56.40 -20.26
N PRO A 216 18.63 -56.51 -19.88
CA PRO A 216 19.51 -57.55 -20.39
C PRO A 216 19.06 -58.99 -20.12
N ALA A 217 18.19 -59.20 -19.12
CA ALA A 217 17.57 -60.49 -18.80
C ALA A 217 16.25 -60.74 -19.56
N SER A 218 15.93 -59.91 -20.57
CA SER A 218 14.68 -59.95 -21.35
C SER A 218 13.40 -59.77 -20.52
N VAL A 219 13.50 -59.10 -19.37
CA VAL A 219 12.34 -58.75 -18.53
C VAL A 219 11.76 -57.41 -19.02
N PRO A 220 10.45 -57.32 -19.34
CA PRO A 220 9.80 -56.06 -19.68
C PRO A 220 9.98 -54.99 -18.59
N LEU A 221 10.31 -53.77 -19.00
CA LEU A 221 10.52 -52.65 -18.09
C LEU A 221 9.23 -51.90 -17.75
N PHE A 222 8.33 -51.75 -18.72
CA PHE A 222 7.11 -50.94 -18.61
C PHE A 222 5.94 -51.59 -19.37
N ASN A 223 4.72 -51.34 -18.91
CA ASN A 223 3.47 -51.68 -19.58
C ASN A 223 2.65 -50.41 -19.85
N ALA A 224 1.72 -50.49 -20.80
CA ALA A 224 0.79 -49.38 -21.05
C ALA A 224 -0.18 -49.23 -19.87
N GLY A 225 -0.28 -48.01 -19.33
CA GLY A 225 -1.09 -47.68 -18.16
C GLY A 225 -0.29 -47.58 -16.86
N ASP A 226 0.99 -47.96 -16.87
CA ASP A 226 1.88 -47.86 -15.71
C ASP A 226 2.09 -46.39 -15.31
N VAL A 227 2.02 -46.10 -14.00
CA VAL A 227 2.40 -44.79 -13.46
C VAL A 227 3.80 -44.89 -12.88
N LEU A 228 4.76 -44.36 -13.63
CA LEU A 228 6.16 -44.30 -13.25
C LEU A 228 6.37 -43.18 -12.24
N LYS A 229 7.01 -43.50 -11.10
CA LYS A 229 7.49 -42.53 -10.12
C LYS A 229 9.00 -42.54 -10.08
N PHE A 230 9.60 -41.36 -10.17
CA PHE A 230 11.05 -41.18 -10.10
C PHE A 230 11.43 -40.30 -8.91
N GLN A 231 12.24 -40.86 -8.00
CA GLN A 231 12.70 -40.20 -6.77
C GLN A 231 14.23 -40.33 -6.62
N PRO A 232 15.01 -39.52 -7.35
CA PRO A 232 16.46 -39.49 -7.24
C PRO A 232 16.93 -38.70 -6.01
N GLN A 233 18.24 -38.78 -5.75
CA GLN A 233 18.93 -37.91 -4.80
C GLN A 233 19.86 -36.93 -5.54
N LYS A 234 19.91 -35.67 -5.09
CA LYS A 234 20.83 -34.62 -5.57
C LYS A 234 21.46 -33.89 -4.39
N GLY A 235 22.79 -33.87 -4.32
CA GLY A 235 23.54 -33.28 -3.21
C GLY A 235 23.26 -33.92 -1.85
N GLY A 236 22.98 -35.22 -1.83
CA GLY A 236 22.60 -35.97 -0.61
C GLY A 236 21.14 -35.76 -0.16
N ARG A 237 20.35 -34.95 -0.86
CA ARG A 237 18.92 -34.73 -0.61
C ARG A 237 18.09 -35.61 -1.53
N THR A 238 17.06 -36.25 -0.98
CA THR A 238 16.00 -36.89 -1.77
C THR A 238 15.11 -35.82 -2.41
N LEU A 239 14.98 -35.86 -3.73
CA LEU A 239 14.10 -34.98 -4.47
C LEU A 239 12.63 -35.43 -4.30
N ARG A 240 11.67 -34.52 -4.51
CA ARG A 240 10.25 -34.91 -4.53
C ARG A 240 10.02 -35.88 -5.68
N ALA A 241 9.15 -36.87 -5.51
CA ALA A 241 8.75 -37.72 -6.62
C ALA A 241 7.72 -36.99 -7.50
N ASP A 242 7.77 -37.26 -8.80
CA ASP A 242 6.74 -36.87 -9.77
C ASP A 242 6.29 -38.09 -10.56
N ASP A 243 5.13 -37.98 -11.18
CA ASP A 243 4.43 -39.08 -11.83
C ASP A 243 4.50 -38.94 -13.36
N PHE A 244 4.88 -40.02 -14.05
CA PHE A 244 4.89 -40.11 -15.51
C PHE A 244 4.01 -41.27 -15.97
N LEU A 245 2.96 -40.97 -16.73
CA LEU A 245 2.06 -41.99 -17.27
C LEU A 245 2.65 -42.63 -18.53
N VAL A 246 2.87 -43.95 -18.49
CA VAL A 246 3.32 -44.71 -19.65
C VAL A 246 2.13 -45.00 -20.56
N THR A 247 2.14 -44.40 -21.76
CA THR A 247 1.15 -44.65 -22.81
C THR A 247 1.72 -45.58 -23.88
N PRO A 248 0.89 -46.18 -24.76
CA PRO A 248 1.37 -46.96 -25.90
C PRO A 248 2.29 -46.20 -26.85
N THR A 249 2.28 -44.86 -26.79
CA THR A 249 3.10 -43.97 -27.63
C THR A 249 4.28 -43.34 -26.89
N SER A 250 4.42 -43.57 -25.58
CA SER A 250 5.53 -43.01 -24.80
C SER A 250 6.86 -43.63 -25.24
N THR A 251 7.86 -42.80 -25.44
CA THR A 251 9.17 -43.16 -25.98
C THR A 251 10.29 -43.06 -24.94
N VAL A 252 11.47 -43.60 -25.25
CA VAL A 252 12.69 -43.39 -24.45
C VAL A 252 13.01 -41.90 -24.34
N ASN A 253 12.76 -41.10 -25.38
CA ASN A 253 12.98 -39.66 -25.33
C ASN A 253 12.09 -38.96 -24.29
N ASP A 254 10.83 -39.37 -24.18
CA ASP A 254 9.91 -38.82 -23.17
C ASP A 254 10.37 -39.18 -21.76
N LEU A 255 10.86 -40.41 -21.57
CA LEU A 255 11.46 -40.83 -20.29
C LEU A 255 12.72 -40.02 -19.96
N MET A 256 13.61 -39.81 -20.92
CA MET A 256 14.81 -39.00 -20.71
C MET A 256 14.45 -37.56 -20.37
N GLN A 257 13.48 -36.95 -21.05
CA GLN A 257 12.99 -35.61 -20.74
C GLN A 257 12.39 -35.51 -19.34
N PHE A 258 11.59 -36.51 -18.93
CA PHE A 258 11.06 -36.59 -17.58
C PHE A 258 12.17 -36.69 -16.52
N MET A 259 13.19 -37.52 -16.76
CA MET A 259 14.34 -37.63 -15.85
C MET A 259 15.17 -36.34 -15.80
N ASP A 260 15.36 -35.66 -16.93
CA ASP A 260 16.11 -34.41 -17.05
C ASP A 260 15.45 -33.29 -16.25
N HIS A 261 14.12 -33.14 -16.42
CA HIS A 261 13.26 -32.25 -15.64
C HIS A 261 13.44 -32.53 -14.14
N MET A 262 13.26 -33.77 -13.70
CA MET A 262 13.31 -34.11 -12.28
C MET A 262 14.67 -33.89 -11.64
N LEU A 263 15.75 -34.11 -12.39
CA LEU A 263 17.12 -33.89 -11.92
C LEU A 263 17.54 -32.40 -12.00
N ALA A 264 16.76 -31.58 -12.71
CA ALA A 264 17.02 -30.17 -12.96
C ALA A 264 18.44 -29.96 -13.50
N ILE A 265 18.82 -30.73 -14.52
CA ILE A 265 20.15 -30.63 -15.12
C ILE A 265 20.13 -29.43 -16.07
N GLN A 266 20.90 -28.41 -15.71
CA GLN A 266 20.93 -27.20 -16.52
C GLN A 266 21.92 -27.35 -17.67
N THR A 267 21.48 -27.00 -18.88
CA THR A 267 22.29 -27.11 -20.10
C THR A 267 22.31 -25.79 -20.88
N GLY A 268 23.25 -25.64 -21.80
CA GLY A 268 23.39 -24.45 -22.65
C GLY A 268 24.08 -23.25 -22.01
N GLY A 269 24.07 -22.11 -22.72
CA GLY A 269 24.70 -20.87 -22.27
C GLY A 269 26.22 -20.98 -22.11
N THR A 270 26.74 -20.55 -20.97
CA THR A 270 28.17 -20.60 -20.62
C THR A 270 28.54 -21.81 -19.76
N ILE A 271 27.62 -22.76 -19.54
CA ILE A 271 27.88 -23.95 -18.72
C ILE A 271 29.02 -24.76 -19.37
N PRO A 272 30.12 -25.03 -18.63
CA PRO A 272 31.26 -25.75 -19.19
C PRO A 272 30.91 -27.22 -19.42
N ASN A 273 31.59 -27.83 -20.40
CA ASN A 273 31.56 -29.27 -20.57
C ASN A 273 32.15 -29.96 -19.33
N ASP A 274 31.61 -31.11 -19.01
CA ASP A 274 32.13 -31.98 -17.98
C ASP A 274 33.54 -32.47 -18.37
N ALA A 275 34.52 -32.31 -17.47
CA ALA A 275 35.91 -32.62 -17.76
C ALA A 275 36.19 -34.14 -17.87
N GLY A 276 35.30 -35.00 -17.38
CA GLY A 276 35.44 -36.45 -17.47
C GLY A 276 34.95 -37.03 -18.79
N THR A 277 33.79 -36.57 -19.23
CA THR A 277 33.13 -37.02 -20.47
C THR A 277 33.54 -36.18 -21.68
N GLY A 278 33.96 -34.94 -21.47
CA GLY A 278 34.27 -33.95 -22.51
C GLY A 278 33.03 -33.33 -23.17
N GLY A 279 31.82 -33.78 -22.81
CA GLY A 279 30.55 -33.30 -23.33
C GLY A 279 29.81 -32.38 -22.35
N PRO A 280 28.74 -31.70 -22.79
CA PRO A 280 27.91 -30.89 -21.90
C PRO A 280 27.18 -31.79 -20.89
N PRO A 281 26.82 -31.25 -19.71
CA PRO A 281 25.82 -31.87 -18.84
C PRO A 281 24.51 -32.14 -19.61
N GLY A 282 23.77 -33.15 -19.18
CA GLY A 282 22.49 -33.55 -19.76
C GLY A 282 22.32 -35.06 -19.77
N ILE A 283 21.19 -35.50 -20.32
CA ILE A 283 20.87 -36.91 -20.51
C ILE A 283 21.00 -37.27 -21.98
N THR A 284 21.76 -38.34 -22.27
CA THR A 284 21.98 -38.85 -23.63
C THR A 284 21.75 -40.35 -23.69
N LEU A 285 21.54 -40.87 -24.90
CA LEU A 285 21.35 -42.30 -25.15
C LEU A 285 22.44 -42.80 -26.09
N ALA A 286 23.21 -43.80 -25.66
CA ALA A 286 24.24 -44.43 -26.46
C ALA A 286 24.24 -45.94 -26.23
N GLY A 287 24.21 -46.74 -27.31
CA GLY A 287 24.27 -48.20 -27.21
C GLY A 287 23.13 -48.84 -26.41
N GLY A 288 21.95 -48.20 -26.37
CA GLY A 288 20.81 -48.65 -25.56
C GLY A 288 20.91 -48.32 -24.08
N GLN A 289 21.92 -47.57 -23.63
CA GLN A 289 22.08 -47.11 -22.25
C GLN A 289 21.79 -45.61 -22.15
N ILE A 290 21.03 -45.22 -21.13
CA ILE A 290 20.85 -43.83 -20.74
C ILE A 290 22.08 -43.42 -19.95
N GLN A 291 22.79 -42.40 -20.44
CA GLN A 291 23.87 -41.74 -19.72
C GLN A 291 23.38 -40.40 -19.20
N ILE A 292 23.53 -40.19 -17.90
CA ILE A 292 23.18 -38.96 -17.20
C ILE A 292 24.47 -38.28 -16.79
N VAL A 293 24.67 -37.04 -17.21
CA VAL A 293 25.79 -36.19 -16.80
C VAL A 293 25.21 -34.99 -16.06
N GLY A 294 25.40 -34.94 -14.74
CA GLY A 294 24.92 -33.83 -13.91
C GLY A 294 25.77 -32.57 -14.05
N ASN A 295 25.28 -31.45 -13.51
CA ASN A 295 26.10 -30.25 -13.35
C ASN A 295 27.23 -30.48 -12.33
N SER A 296 28.33 -29.74 -12.47
CA SER A 296 29.44 -29.79 -11.52
C SER A 296 29.09 -29.20 -10.15
N GLY A 297 29.87 -29.54 -9.12
CA GLY A 297 29.66 -29.14 -7.73
C GLY A 297 29.09 -30.27 -6.87
N THR A 298 29.65 -30.46 -5.67
CA THR A 298 29.21 -31.50 -4.71
C THR A 298 27.72 -31.45 -4.33
N VAL A 299 27.11 -30.26 -4.29
CA VAL A 299 25.66 -30.06 -4.03
C VAL A 299 24.79 -30.49 -5.22
N ASN A 300 25.37 -30.59 -6.41
CA ASN A 300 24.71 -31.10 -7.61
C ASN A 300 24.95 -32.60 -7.84
N ASP A 301 25.66 -33.28 -6.94
CA ASP A 301 26.00 -34.69 -7.11
C ASP A 301 24.76 -35.58 -7.13
N ILE A 302 24.56 -36.34 -8.21
CA ILE A 302 23.37 -37.15 -8.43
C ILE A 302 23.59 -38.58 -7.95
N PHE A 303 22.58 -39.15 -7.32
CA PHE A 303 22.50 -40.57 -7.01
C PHE A 303 21.13 -41.14 -7.39
N ILE A 304 21.17 -42.25 -8.12
CA ILE A 304 20.00 -43.07 -8.45
C ILE A 304 20.30 -44.46 -7.90
N THR A 305 19.48 -44.93 -6.97
CA THR A 305 19.63 -46.24 -6.34
C THR A 305 18.57 -47.21 -6.84
N THR A 306 18.75 -48.51 -6.57
CA THR A 306 17.72 -49.52 -6.80
C THR A 306 16.49 -49.18 -5.95
N GLY A 307 15.41 -48.71 -6.60
CA GLY A 307 14.21 -48.21 -5.92
C GLY A 307 13.93 -46.72 -6.13
N SER A 308 14.86 -45.95 -6.71
CA SER A 308 14.57 -44.59 -7.17
C SER A 308 13.56 -44.54 -8.32
N LEU A 309 13.40 -45.64 -9.07
CA LEU A 309 12.43 -45.78 -10.15
C LEU A 309 11.42 -46.88 -9.80
N THR A 310 10.15 -46.50 -9.70
CA THR A 310 9.08 -47.44 -9.34
C THR A 310 7.87 -47.28 -10.26
N VAL A 311 7.14 -48.37 -10.49
CA VAL A 311 5.85 -48.40 -11.19
C VAL A 311 4.87 -49.10 -10.26
N ASP A 312 3.75 -48.46 -9.94
CA ASP A 312 2.74 -49.01 -9.03
C ASP A 312 3.33 -49.61 -7.73
N ASN A 313 4.33 -48.90 -7.17
CA ASN A 313 5.12 -49.28 -5.99
C ASN A 313 6.05 -50.51 -6.16
N ALA A 314 6.17 -51.08 -7.35
CA ALA A 314 7.17 -52.09 -7.69
C ALA A 314 8.43 -51.42 -8.26
N ILE A 315 9.61 -51.95 -7.93
CA ILE A 315 10.88 -51.42 -8.46
C ILE A 315 10.99 -51.78 -9.94
N VAL A 316 11.28 -50.78 -10.78
CA VAL A 316 11.61 -51.01 -12.19
C VAL A 316 13.00 -51.68 -12.26
N PRO A 317 13.15 -52.84 -12.92
CA PRO A 317 14.41 -53.58 -12.96
C PRO A 317 15.38 -52.99 -14.00
N LEU A 318 15.64 -51.68 -13.88
CA LEU A 318 16.60 -50.89 -14.63
C LEU A 318 17.62 -50.30 -13.66
N GLY A 319 18.81 -50.89 -13.60
CA GLY A 319 19.90 -50.40 -12.75
C GLY A 319 20.57 -49.16 -13.32
N PHE A 320 21.09 -48.30 -12.44
CA PHE A 320 22.00 -47.22 -12.78
C PHE A 320 23.31 -47.42 -12.03
N SER A 321 24.41 -47.39 -12.77
CA SER A 321 25.77 -47.48 -12.23
C SER A 321 26.40 -46.09 -12.26
N LYS A 322 26.85 -45.62 -11.10
CA LYS A 322 27.57 -44.35 -10.98
C LYS A 322 29.05 -44.57 -11.29
N THR A 323 29.53 -43.96 -12.37
CA THR A 323 30.91 -44.08 -12.85
C THR A 323 31.76 -42.87 -12.48
N GLN A 324 31.13 -41.74 -12.18
CA GLN A 324 31.78 -40.51 -11.72
C GLN A 324 30.93 -39.78 -10.66
N THR A 325 31.60 -39.20 -9.67
CA THR A 325 31.04 -38.32 -8.64
C THR A 325 31.33 -36.88 -9.00
N ALA A 326 30.38 -35.97 -8.76
CA ALA A 326 30.60 -34.54 -8.96
C ALA A 326 31.68 -34.01 -8.01
N ASP A 327 32.55 -33.14 -8.52
CA ASP A 327 33.62 -32.50 -7.75
C ASP A 327 33.34 -31.00 -7.55
N GLY A 328 34.18 -30.36 -6.73
CA GLY A 328 34.17 -28.92 -6.56
C GLY A 328 33.32 -28.41 -5.41
N HIS A 329 33.84 -27.38 -4.75
CA HIS A 329 33.23 -26.75 -3.61
C HIS A 329 31.94 -26.04 -4.02
N SER A 330 30.85 -26.34 -3.33
CA SER A 330 29.54 -25.77 -3.63
C SER A 330 28.70 -25.62 -2.37
N THR A 331 27.69 -24.77 -2.44
CA THR A 331 26.73 -24.51 -1.38
C THR A 331 25.35 -24.29 -1.98
N GLY A 332 24.30 -24.63 -1.23
CA GLY A 332 22.92 -24.44 -1.66
C GLY A 332 22.08 -23.90 -0.51
N THR A 333 21.10 -23.09 -0.84
CA THR A 333 20.13 -22.53 0.10
C THR A 333 18.74 -22.60 -0.52
N ASP A 334 17.75 -22.97 0.30
CA ASP A 334 16.36 -23.02 -0.10
C ASP A 334 15.66 -21.82 0.56
N PHE A 335 14.90 -21.05 -0.21
CA PHE A 335 14.12 -19.92 0.29
C PHE A 335 12.72 -19.90 -0.33
N VAL A 336 11.82 -19.17 0.30
CA VAL A 336 10.42 -19.07 -0.14
C VAL A 336 10.20 -17.71 -0.78
N VAL A 337 9.58 -17.70 -1.96
CA VAL A 337 9.01 -16.49 -2.59
C VAL A 337 7.49 -16.61 -2.63
N TYR A 338 6.78 -15.50 -2.82
CA TYR A 338 5.31 -15.48 -2.81
C TYR A 338 4.76 -15.07 -4.17
N ASP A 339 3.76 -15.78 -4.69
CA ASP A 339 3.06 -15.37 -5.91
C ASP A 339 2.06 -14.22 -5.66
N SER A 340 1.34 -13.79 -6.71
CA SER A 340 0.36 -12.70 -6.61
C SER A 340 -0.85 -13.01 -5.73
N LEU A 341 -1.08 -14.28 -5.37
CA LEU A 341 -2.11 -14.71 -4.43
C LEU A 341 -1.54 -14.93 -3.02
N GLY A 342 -0.23 -14.79 -2.84
CA GLY A 342 0.48 -15.01 -1.58
C GLY A 342 0.77 -16.48 -1.30
N GLN A 343 0.68 -17.37 -2.31
CA GLN A 343 1.09 -18.76 -2.14
C GLN A 343 2.61 -18.83 -2.01
N PRO A 344 3.16 -19.53 -0.99
CA PRO A 344 4.59 -19.73 -0.87
C PRO A 344 5.09 -20.70 -1.96
N ILE A 345 6.19 -20.35 -2.60
CA ILE A 345 6.90 -21.12 -3.61
C ILE A 345 8.33 -21.35 -3.13
N VAL A 346 8.75 -22.61 -3.03
CA VAL A 346 10.13 -22.93 -2.65
C VAL A 346 11.05 -22.83 -3.87
N VAL A 347 12.09 -22.00 -3.74
CA VAL A 347 13.15 -21.83 -4.72
C VAL A 347 14.47 -22.22 -4.08
N ARG A 348 15.27 -23.00 -4.79
CA ARG A 348 16.64 -23.32 -4.39
C ARG A 348 17.62 -22.52 -5.22
N PHE A 349 18.61 -21.95 -4.54
CA PHE A 349 19.78 -21.35 -5.16
C PHE A 349 21.02 -22.15 -4.77
N THR A 350 21.74 -22.64 -5.78
CA THR A 350 23.00 -23.37 -5.62
C THR A 350 24.12 -22.56 -6.22
N ALA A 351 25.24 -22.39 -5.51
CA ALA A 351 26.46 -21.76 -6.01
C ALA A 351 27.62 -22.75 -6.00
N VAL A 352 28.40 -22.77 -7.08
CA VAL A 352 29.49 -23.70 -7.33
C VAL A 352 30.74 -22.93 -7.71
N LEU A 353 31.87 -23.24 -7.06
CA LEU A 353 33.15 -22.63 -7.37
C LEU A 353 33.68 -23.17 -8.71
N GLU A 354 33.59 -22.37 -9.77
CA GLU A 354 33.94 -22.81 -11.13
C GLU A 354 35.41 -22.54 -11.44
N ALA A 355 35.89 -21.33 -11.18
CA ALA A 355 37.25 -20.95 -11.55
C ALA A 355 37.87 -19.96 -10.56
N ARG A 356 39.20 -19.96 -10.54
CA ARG A 356 40.01 -19.01 -9.77
C ARG A 356 41.16 -18.53 -10.64
N ALA A 357 41.31 -17.21 -10.73
CA ALA A 357 42.40 -16.55 -11.44
C ALA A 357 43.07 -15.50 -10.53
N THR A 358 44.20 -14.93 -10.96
CA THR A 358 44.84 -13.85 -10.22
C THR A 358 43.91 -12.65 -10.14
N GLY A 359 43.53 -12.27 -8.91
CA GLY A 359 42.66 -11.13 -8.66
C GLY A 359 41.17 -11.37 -8.88
N GLN A 360 40.75 -12.60 -9.24
CA GLN A 360 39.34 -12.91 -9.49
C GLN A 360 38.95 -14.34 -9.10
N THR A 361 37.78 -14.50 -8.48
CA THR A 361 37.15 -15.82 -8.27
C THR A 361 35.78 -15.84 -8.96
N LYS A 362 35.48 -16.94 -9.66
CA LYS A 362 34.23 -17.12 -10.42
C LYS A 362 33.41 -18.25 -9.81
N TYR A 363 32.16 -17.93 -9.49
CA TYR A 363 31.14 -18.90 -9.13
C TYR A 363 30.10 -19.01 -10.24
N ARG A 364 29.55 -20.20 -10.41
CA ARG A 364 28.32 -20.42 -11.17
C ARG A 364 27.18 -20.64 -10.21
N TRP A 365 26.04 -20.06 -10.50
CA TRP A 365 24.82 -20.29 -9.75
C TRP A 365 23.74 -20.95 -10.59
N TYR A 366 22.88 -21.69 -9.91
CA TYR A 366 21.72 -22.38 -10.46
C TYR A 366 20.50 -22.09 -9.59
N ILE A 367 19.36 -21.85 -10.22
CA ILE A 367 18.07 -21.68 -9.59
C ILE A 367 17.16 -22.80 -10.03
N GLU A 368 16.54 -23.45 -9.05
CA GLU A 368 15.65 -24.59 -9.25
C GLU A 368 14.36 -24.42 -8.45
N SER A 369 13.21 -24.80 -9.01
CA SER A 369 11.95 -24.84 -8.28
C SER A 369 11.06 -25.97 -8.79
N LEU A 370 10.52 -26.76 -7.85
CA LEU A 370 9.56 -27.85 -8.14
C LEU A 370 8.11 -27.34 -8.28
N GLU A 371 7.92 -26.03 -8.20
CA GLU A 371 6.61 -25.37 -8.18
C GLU A 371 6.40 -24.44 -9.40
N ASP A 372 7.33 -24.48 -10.37
CA ASP A 372 7.12 -23.94 -11.72
C ASP A 372 6.15 -24.87 -12.47
N SER A 373 5.21 -24.28 -13.22
CA SER A 373 4.23 -25.03 -14.01
C SER A 373 4.76 -25.47 -15.37
N ARG A 374 5.88 -24.89 -15.83
CA ARG A 374 6.63 -25.51 -16.93
C ARG A 374 7.08 -26.86 -16.42
N SER A 375 7.00 -27.83 -17.31
CA SER A 375 7.59 -29.17 -17.25
C SER A 375 9.07 -29.24 -16.85
N ASP A 376 9.66 -28.24 -16.19
CA ASP A 376 11.09 -28.06 -15.96
C ASP A 376 11.35 -27.42 -14.58
N VAL A 377 12.22 -28.05 -13.80
CA VAL A 377 12.60 -27.62 -12.45
C VAL A 377 13.80 -26.69 -12.53
N ALA A 378 14.57 -26.74 -13.62
CA ALA A 378 15.64 -25.80 -13.90
C ALA A 378 15.05 -24.45 -14.34
N ILE A 379 15.30 -23.41 -13.55
CA ILE A 379 14.70 -22.09 -13.79
C ILE A 379 15.68 -21.15 -14.48
N ALA A 380 16.86 -21.00 -13.90
CA ALA A 380 17.89 -20.09 -14.39
C ALA A 380 19.28 -20.50 -13.92
N ASN A 381 20.30 -20.03 -14.62
CA ASN A 381 21.71 -20.08 -14.20
C ASN A 381 22.43 -18.80 -14.58
N GLY A 382 23.61 -18.63 -14.00
CA GLY A 382 24.52 -17.55 -14.37
C GLY A 382 25.82 -17.60 -13.60
N GLU A 383 26.58 -16.51 -13.70
CA GLU A 383 27.93 -16.42 -13.17
C GLU A 383 28.01 -15.27 -12.18
N LEU A 384 28.90 -15.38 -11.19
CA LEU A 384 29.15 -14.39 -10.15
C LEU A 384 30.65 -14.24 -9.96
N TYR A 385 31.15 -13.01 -10.08
CA TYR A 385 32.57 -12.72 -10.07
C TYR A 385 32.96 -11.90 -8.84
N PHE A 386 34.01 -12.32 -8.15
CA PHE A 386 34.58 -11.63 -6.99
C PHE A 386 35.98 -11.12 -7.29
N ASP A 387 36.34 -9.95 -6.75
CA ASP A 387 37.71 -9.44 -6.78
C ASP A 387 38.61 -10.08 -5.70
N SER A 388 39.86 -9.62 -5.63
CA SER A 388 40.83 -10.01 -4.60
C SER A 388 40.44 -9.62 -3.16
N GLN A 389 39.49 -8.70 -2.99
CA GLN A 389 38.96 -8.27 -1.71
C GLN A 389 37.64 -8.99 -1.37
N GLY A 390 37.21 -9.96 -2.19
CA GLY A 390 35.98 -10.71 -2.00
C GLY A 390 34.70 -9.88 -2.20
N SER A 391 34.78 -8.75 -2.89
CA SER A 391 33.60 -7.98 -3.31
C SER A 391 33.13 -8.45 -4.68
N VAL A 392 31.81 -8.41 -4.91
CA VAL A 392 31.25 -8.71 -6.24
C VAL A 392 31.69 -7.65 -7.24
N THR A 393 32.05 -8.09 -8.45
CA THR A 393 32.49 -7.23 -9.56
C THR A 393 31.55 -7.32 -10.75
N ASP A 394 30.98 -8.49 -11.00
CA ASP A 394 30.01 -8.74 -12.07
C ASP A 394 29.09 -9.91 -11.68
N GLY A 395 27.91 -10.00 -12.30
CA GLY A 395 26.88 -10.99 -11.98
C GLY A 395 26.11 -10.73 -10.68
N GLY A 396 26.26 -9.52 -10.09
CA GLY A 396 25.59 -9.14 -8.85
C GLY A 396 24.09 -8.89 -8.98
N THR A 397 23.55 -8.79 -10.20
CA THR A 397 22.11 -8.68 -10.45
C THR A 397 21.66 -9.88 -11.27
N ILE A 398 20.65 -10.58 -10.78
CA ILE A 398 20.07 -11.76 -11.42
C ILE A 398 18.60 -11.51 -11.73
N ALA A 399 18.08 -12.16 -12.77
CA ALA A 399 16.66 -12.14 -13.08
C ALA A 399 16.22 -13.54 -13.49
N PHE A 400 15.06 -13.96 -13.02
CA PHE A 400 14.48 -15.24 -13.37
C PHE A 400 12.95 -15.16 -13.31
N SER A 401 12.29 -16.08 -14.01
CA SER A 401 10.85 -16.15 -14.07
C SER A 401 10.34 -17.53 -13.71
N LEU A 402 9.24 -17.59 -12.97
CA LEU A 402 8.51 -18.81 -12.64
C LEU A 402 7.17 -18.78 -13.39
N GLU A 403 6.81 -19.84 -14.10
CA GLU A 403 5.46 -19.96 -14.64
C GLU A 403 4.50 -20.49 -13.58
N ARG A 404 3.28 -19.95 -13.60
CA ARG A 404 2.18 -20.23 -12.68
C ARG A 404 0.89 -20.50 -13.45
N SER A 405 0.99 -21.11 -14.63
CA SER A 405 -0.16 -21.38 -15.52
C SER A 405 -1.23 -22.28 -14.92
N ASP A 406 -0.87 -23.06 -13.89
CA ASP A 406 -1.76 -24.02 -13.24
C ASP A 406 -2.54 -23.40 -12.07
N THR A 407 -2.32 -22.10 -11.79
CA THR A 407 -3.03 -21.34 -10.77
C THR A 407 -3.63 -20.05 -11.33
N ALA A 408 -4.45 -19.37 -10.53
CA ALA A 408 -5.02 -18.06 -10.89
C ALA A 408 -4.04 -16.90 -10.61
N ALA A 409 -2.78 -17.19 -10.31
CA ALA A 409 -1.76 -16.18 -10.05
C ALA A 409 -1.26 -15.54 -11.37
N THR A 410 -0.63 -14.37 -11.26
CA THR A 410 0.07 -13.74 -12.38
C THR A 410 1.16 -14.67 -12.91
N SER A 411 1.14 -14.93 -14.22
CA SER A 411 2.13 -15.76 -14.92
C SER A 411 2.61 -15.05 -16.19
N PRO A 412 3.93 -14.97 -16.45
CA PRO A 412 5.03 -15.39 -15.59
C PRO A 412 5.22 -14.48 -14.36
N MET A 413 5.59 -15.09 -13.23
CA MET A 413 6.10 -14.39 -12.07
C MET A 413 7.57 -14.00 -12.31
N GLN A 414 7.83 -12.71 -12.51
CA GLN A 414 9.18 -12.18 -12.76
C GLN A 414 9.83 -11.71 -11.45
N ILE A 415 11.07 -12.14 -11.20
CA ILE A 415 11.82 -11.83 -9.98
C ILE A 415 13.20 -11.30 -10.36
N THR A 416 13.60 -10.17 -9.74
CA THR A 416 14.97 -9.65 -9.81
C THR A 416 15.67 -9.87 -8.47
N GLY A 417 16.84 -10.51 -8.49
CA GLY A 417 17.67 -10.73 -7.31
C GLY A 417 18.91 -9.85 -7.29
N ASP A 418 19.31 -9.47 -6.08
CA ASP A 418 20.54 -8.75 -5.76
C ASP A 418 21.50 -9.65 -4.97
N LEU A 419 22.69 -9.88 -5.52
CA LEU A 419 23.78 -10.66 -4.93
C LEU A 419 24.97 -9.78 -4.51
N TRP A 420 24.88 -8.45 -4.60
CA TRP A 420 25.99 -7.53 -4.25
C TRP A 420 26.37 -7.58 -2.77
N GLN A 421 25.50 -8.11 -1.90
CA GLN A 421 25.78 -8.36 -0.47
C GLN A 421 26.41 -9.73 -0.19
N VAL A 422 26.61 -10.56 -1.20
CA VAL A 422 27.39 -11.80 -1.07
C VAL A 422 28.87 -11.43 -1.06
N SER A 423 29.63 -12.03 -0.15
CA SER A 423 31.08 -11.86 -0.09
C SER A 423 31.81 -13.12 -0.56
N GLY A 424 32.95 -12.94 -1.22
CA GLY A 424 33.92 -13.98 -1.52
C GLY A 424 34.93 -14.19 -0.39
N ILE A 425 34.61 -13.73 0.83
CA ILE A 425 35.48 -13.84 2.00
C ILE A 425 34.87 -14.88 2.95
N SER A 426 35.42 -16.09 2.93
CA SER A 426 35.12 -17.09 3.95
C SER A 426 36.36 -17.87 4.36
N THR A 427 36.33 -18.45 5.56
CA THR A 427 37.37 -19.36 6.05
C THR A 427 36.97 -20.80 5.79
N VAL A 428 37.95 -21.70 5.66
CA VAL A 428 37.69 -23.14 5.45
C VAL A 428 36.84 -23.73 6.59
N SER A 429 36.99 -23.23 7.83
CA SER A 429 36.20 -23.66 8.99
C SER A 429 34.73 -23.20 8.91
N ALA A 430 34.48 -21.98 8.41
CA ALA A 430 33.14 -21.44 8.25
C ALA A 430 32.42 -22.00 7.01
N GLY A 431 33.16 -22.45 5.99
CA GLY A 431 32.60 -22.99 4.76
C GLY A 431 31.90 -21.93 3.91
N SER A 432 31.00 -22.35 3.02
CA SER A 432 30.18 -21.43 2.21
C SER A 432 28.75 -21.44 2.68
N GLN A 433 28.21 -20.24 2.94
CA GLN A 433 26.85 -20.05 3.41
C GLN A 433 26.17 -18.95 2.59
N LEU A 434 24.95 -19.22 2.14
CA LEU A 434 24.10 -18.28 1.43
C LEU A 434 22.74 -18.23 2.11
N ASN A 435 22.21 -17.03 2.28
CA ASN A 435 20.91 -16.82 2.90
C ASN A 435 20.13 -15.76 2.10
N LEU A 436 18.81 -15.87 2.13
CA LEU A 436 17.94 -14.77 1.71
C LEU A 436 18.00 -13.67 2.78
N ALA A 437 18.51 -12.50 2.42
CA ALA A 437 18.64 -11.36 3.33
C ALA A 437 17.32 -10.60 3.46
N SER A 438 16.66 -10.34 2.34
CA SER A 438 15.37 -9.67 2.29
C SER A 438 14.61 -9.99 1.00
N GLN A 439 13.29 -9.82 1.04
CA GLN A 439 12.42 -9.85 -0.13
C GLN A 439 11.24 -8.89 0.07
N ASP A 440 10.56 -8.54 -1.00
CA ASP A 440 9.36 -7.68 -0.98
C ASP A 440 8.03 -8.46 -0.96
N GLY A 441 8.04 -9.76 -1.23
CA GLY A 441 6.84 -10.59 -1.19
C GLY A 441 6.42 -11.00 0.22
N THR A 442 5.11 -11.16 0.42
CA THR A 442 4.53 -11.52 1.72
C THR A 442 3.37 -12.50 1.55
N PRO A 443 3.07 -13.30 2.59
CA PRO A 443 1.82 -14.07 2.62
C PRO A 443 0.59 -13.14 2.63
N PRO A 444 -0.61 -13.70 2.41
CA PRO A 444 -1.85 -12.96 2.56
C PRO A 444 -1.97 -12.40 3.98
N GLY A 445 -2.35 -11.13 4.08
CA GLY A 445 -2.58 -10.45 5.34
C GLY A 445 -3.91 -9.73 5.36
N THR A 446 -4.47 -9.61 6.56
CA THR A 446 -5.75 -8.96 6.81
C THR A 446 -5.52 -7.53 7.31
N LEU A 447 -6.40 -6.59 6.93
CA LEU A 447 -6.32 -5.20 7.40
C LEU A 447 -6.59 -5.15 8.92
N GLN A 448 -5.58 -4.78 9.72
CA GLN A 448 -5.67 -4.72 11.19
C GLN A 448 -6.05 -3.32 11.69
N SER A 449 -5.40 -2.30 11.15
CA SER A 449 -5.62 -0.91 11.58
C SER A 449 -5.40 0.06 10.42
N PHE A 450 -5.66 1.34 10.65
CA PHE A 450 -5.37 2.39 9.69
C PHE A 450 -4.88 3.64 10.41
N ALA A 451 -4.14 4.48 9.70
CA ALA A 451 -3.73 5.80 10.13
C ALA A 451 -3.95 6.79 8.99
N ILE A 452 -4.27 8.03 9.34
CA ILE A 452 -4.48 9.11 8.37
C ILE A 452 -3.36 10.12 8.55
N ASP A 453 -2.60 10.39 7.49
CA ASP A 453 -1.45 11.29 7.54
C ASP A 453 -1.81 12.76 7.29
N GLY A 454 -0.78 13.61 7.30
CA GLY A 454 -0.93 15.07 7.12
C GLY A 454 -1.50 15.50 5.77
N SER A 455 -1.31 14.66 4.75
CA SER A 455 -1.82 14.85 3.40
C SER A 455 -3.23 14.30 3.21
N GLY A 456 -3.82 13.71 4.27
CA GLY A 456 -5.13 13.10 4.25
C GLY A 456 -5.16 11.69 3.67
N VAL A 457 -4.00 11.08 3.39
CA VAL A 457 -3.96 9.71 2.88
C VAL A 457 -4.24 8.75 4.01
N ILE A 458 -5.18 7.84 3.77
CA ILE A 458 -5.59 6.78 4.69
C ILE A 458 -4.71 5.58 4.40
N ASN A 459 -3.75 5.32 5.28
CA ASN A 459 -2.85 4.18 5.18
C ASN A 459 -3.37 3.03 6.05
N GLY A 460 -3.70 1.91 5.43
CA GLY A 460 -4.04 0.65 6.10
C GLY A 460 -2.78 -0.12 6.48
N LEU A 461 -2.73 -0.61 7.72
CA LEU A 461 -1.71 -1.50 8.24
C LEU A 461 -2.28 -2.92 8.36
N PHE A 462 -1.63 -3.86 7.68
CA PHE A 462 -2.00 -5.26 7.63
C PHE A 462 -1.16 -6.09 8.62
N ASP A 463 -1.67 -7.25 9.04
CA ASP A 463 -0.95 -8.16 9.96
C ASP A 463 0.33 -8.76 9.37
N ASN A 464 0.43 -8.86 8.05
CA ASN A 464 1.63 -9.25 7.33
C ASN A 464 2.69 -8.11 7.26
N GLY A 465 2.46 -6.99 7.95
CA GLY A 465 3.38 -5.85 8.03
C GLY A 465 3.31 -4.91 6.83
N ILE A 466 2.46 -5.19 5.84
CA ILE A 466 2.27 -4.31 4.69
C ILE A 466 1.51 -3.05 5.10
N ILE A 467 1.93 -1.92 4.53
CA ILE A 467 1.18 -0.68 4.53
C ILE A 467 0.71 -0.39 3.10
N ARG A 468 -0.59 -0.09 2.93
CA ARG A 468 -1.17 0.35 1.66
C ARG A 468 -2.12 1.53 1.85
N PRO A 469 -2.14 2.50 0.92
CA PRO A 469 -3.18 3.51 0.92
C PRO A 469 -4.53 2.87 0.58
N LEU A 470 -5.59 3.33 1.25
CA LEU A 470 -6.98 2.93 1.07
C LEU A 470 -7.83 4.05 0.42
N GLY A 471 -7.28 5.25 0.36
CA GLY A 471 -7.91 6.44 -0.19
C GLY A 471 -7.30 7.71 0.39
N GLN A 472 -7.79 8.87 -0.04
CA GLN A 472 -7.34 10.17 0.46
C GLN A 472 -8.54 11.08 0.74
N VAL A 473 -8.58 11.65 1.96
CA VAL A 473 -9.55 12.67 2.33
C VAL A 473 -9.26 13.95 1.57
N VAL A 474 -10.31 14.52 0.95
CA VAL A 474 -10.20 15.82 0.27
C VAL A 474 -10.79 16.92 1.13
N LEU A 475 -10.36 18.14 0.85
CA LEU A 475 -10.87 19.33 1.49
C LEU A 475 -11.47 20.27 0.44
N ALA A 476 -12.53 20.97 0.82
CA ALA A 476 -13.09 22.06 0.05
C ALA A 476 -12.65 23.41 0.62
N ARG A 477 -12.30 24.33 -0.28
CA ARG A 477 -12.07 25.73 0.03
C ARG A 477 -13.07 26.59 -0.72
N PHE A 478 -13.56 27.62 -0.06
CA PHE A 478 -14.46 28.61 -0.64
C PHE A 478 -13.75 29.95 -0.74
N ALA A 479 -14.05 30.70 -1.80
CA ALA A 479 -13.55 32.08 -1.95
C ALA A 479 -14.12 32.98 -0.84
N ASN A 480 -15.38 32.75 -0.44
CA ASN A 480 -16.04 33.47 0.63
C ASN A 480 -16.76 32.51 1.60
N PRO A 481 -16.09 32.04 2.68
CA PRO A 481 -16.71 31.17 3.68
C PRO A 481 -17.93 31.78 4.39
N ASN A 482 -18.01 33.12 4.51
CA ASN A 482 -19.18 33.78 5.10
C ASN A 482 -20.44 33.71 4.21
N GLY A 483 -20.30 33.32 2.94
CA GLY A 483 -21.42 33.09 2.05
C GLY A 483 -22.05 31.70 2.19
N LEU A 484 -21.48 30.82 3.02
CA LEU A 484 -22.01 29.49 3.29
C LEU A 484 -23.28 29.55 4.14
N VAL A 485 -24.22 28.66 3.85
CA VAL A 485 -25.47 28.54 4.60
C VAL A 485 -25.36 27.38 5.57
N GLU A 486 -25.75 27.58 6.82
CA GLU A 486 -25.74 26.53 7.83
C GLU A 486 -26.85 25.51 7.59
N ASP A 487 -26.52 24.22 7.70
CA ASP A 487 -27.42 23.08 7.50
C ASP A 487 -27.63 22.27 8.80
N GLY A 488 -27.30 22.90 9.94
CA GLY A 488 -27.35 22.30 11.26
C GLY A 488 -26.13 21.43 11.59
N ASN A 489 -25.97 21.10 12.88
CA ASN A 489 -24.92 20.21 13.40
C ASN A 489 -23.51 20.53 12.86
N THR A 490 -23.13 21.82 12.84
CA THR A 490 -21.81 22.29 12.34
C THR A 490 -21.53 22.05 10.85
N THR A 491 -22.57 21.72 10.08
CA THR A 491 -22.46 21.51 8.63
C THR A 491 -22.98 22.70 7.86
N PHE A 492 -22.46 22.87 6.66
CA PHE A 492 -22.68 24.01 5.78
C PHE A 492 -22.98 23.55 4.37
N ARG A 493 -23.71 24.36 3.61
CA ARG A 493 -23.93 24.20 2.18
C ARG A 493 -23.45 25.42 1.43
N GLU A 494 -23.19 25.21 0.15
CA GLU A 494 -22.89 26.27 -0.79
C GLU A 494 -24.05 27.28 -0.82
N GLY A 495 -23.72 28.55 -0.65
CA GLY A 495 -24.65 29.65 -0.84
C GLY A 495 -24.28 30.44 -2.10
N ILE A 496 -25.21 31.26 -2.58
CA ILE A 496 -25.01 32.05 -3.81
C ILE A 496 -23.75 32.94 -3.71
N SER A 497 -23.44 33.44 -2.50
CA SER A 497 -22.31 34.33 -2.24
C SER A 497 -21.02 33.62 -1.81
N SER A 498 -21.04 32.29 -1.56
CA SER A 498 -19.81 31.55 -1.21
C SER A 498 -18.91 31.32 -2.41
N GLY A 499 -19.51 31.29 -3.60
CA GLY A 499 -18.90 30.75 -4.80
C GLY A 499 -18.84 29.21 -4.75
N PRO A 500 -18.44 28.59 -5.88
CA PRO A 500 -18.34 27.14 -5.96
C PRO A 500 -17.19 26.61 -5.09
N PRO A 501 -17.29 25.36 -4.59
CA PRO A 501 -16.24 24.71 -3.83
C PRO A 501 -15.02 24.40 -4.71
N ALA A 502 -13.83 24.81 -4.28
CA ALA A 502 -12.58 24.31 -4.81
C ALA A 502 -12.17 23.06 -4.03
N ILE A 503 -12.28 21.89 -4.65
CA ILE A 503 -11.95 20.59 -4.02
C ILE A 503 -10.50 20.26 -4.32
N LEU A 504 -9.71 20.12 -3.26
CA LEU A 504 -8.26 20.05 -3.33
C LEU A 504 -7.72 19.03 -2.34
N THR A 505 -6.52 18.53 -2.61
CA THR A 505 -5.79 17.69 -1.65
C THR A 505 -5.24 18.55 -0.50
N PRO A 506 -5.27 18.06 0.75
CA PRO A 506 -4.70 18.76 1.89
C PRO A 506 -3.25 19.22 1.66
N GLY A 507 -2.90 20.40 2.16
CA GLY A 507 -1.56 20.99 2.04
C GLY A 507 -1.22 21.57 0.66
N THR A 508 -2.15 21.58 -0.30
CA THR A 508 -1.94 22.16 -1.64
C THR A 508 -2.75 23.43 -1.86
N LEU A 509 -2.25 24.35 -2.68
CA LEU A 509 -2.97 25.55 -3.14
C LEU A 509 -3.62 26.39 -2.00
N GLY A 510 -2.95 26.45 -0.85
CA GLY A 510 -3.39 27.23 0.32
C GLY A 510 -4.53 26.60 1.12
N VAL A 511 -4.83 25.31 0.88
CA VAL A 511 -5.69 24.50 1.76
C VAL A 511 -4.84 23.93 2.89
N GLY A 512 -5.43 23.89 4.08
CA GLY A 512 -4.81 23.34 5.28
C GLY A 512 -4.40 21.87 5.16
N THR A 513 -3.61 21.41 6.12
CA THR A 513 -3.26 19.99 6.26
C THR A 513 -4.25 19.28 7.17
N ILE A 514 -4.26 17.95 7.16
CA ILE A 514 -5.06 17.16 8.09
C ILE A 514 -4.19 16.72 9.26
N ARG A 515 -4.81 16.49 10.42
CA ARG A 515 -4.19 15.78 11.53
C ARG A 515 -5.12 14.64 11.94
N GLY A 516 -4.66 13.41 11.72
CA GLY A 516 -5.37 12.20 12.15
C GLY A 516 -5.36 12.02 13.66
N GLY A 517 -6.41 11.38 14.19
CA GLY A 517 -6.59 11.14 15.62
C GLY A 517 -6.71 12.44 16.40
N ALA A 518 -7.38 13.45 15.85
CA ALA A 518 -7.54 14.75 16.48
C ALA A 518 -8.88 15.37 16.12
N VAL A 519 -9.37 16.25 17.00
CA VAL A 519 -10.58 17.04 16.77
C VAL A 519 -10.27 18.52 16.98
N GLU A 520 -10.93 19.37 16.20
CA GLU A 520 -10.89 20.81 16.41
C GLU A 520 -12.00 21.22 17.38
N LEU A 521 -11.64 21.97 18.43
CA LEU A 521 -12.59 22.53 19.38
C LEU A 521 -13.28 23.78 18.83
N SER A 522 -14.35 24.20 19.48
CA SER A 522 -14.96 25.51 19.26
C SER A 522 -13.92 26.63 19.40
N ASN A 523 -14.01 27.66 18.54
CA ASN A 523 -13.21 28.88 18.71
C ASN A 523 -13.88 29.93 19.63
N THR A 524 -14.98 29.57 20.30
CA THR A 524 -15.64 30.45 21.27
C THR A 524 -14.81 30.60 22.55
N ASP A 525 -14.43 31.84 22.87
CA ASP A 525 -13.95 32.20 24.20
C ASP A 525 -15.15 32.51 25.11
N ILE A 526 -15.43 31.61 26.05
CA ILE A 526 -16.54 31.73 27.01
C ILE A 526 -16.37 32.97 27.89
N GLY A 527 -15.15 33.25 28.35
CA GLY A 527 -14.88 34.37 29.25
C GLY A 527 -15.20 35.70 28.57
N ARG A 528 -14.72 35.87 27.33
CA ARG A 528 -15.03 37.05 26.52
C ARG A 528 -16.52 37.15 26.19
N SER A 529 -17.14 36.05 25.78
CA SER A 529 -18.57 36.02 25.40
C SER A 529 -19.49 36.38 26.58
N LEU A 530 -19.15 35.97 27.80
CA LEU A 530 -19.89 36.34 29.01
C LEU A 530 -19.77 37.82 29.34
N VAL A 531 -18.59 38.42 29.17
CA VAL A 531 -18.40 39.87 29.36
C VAL A 531 -19.21 40.64 28.33
N ASP A 532 -19.14 40.25 27.05
CA ASP A 532 -19.92 40.88 25.98
C ASP A 532 -21.43 40.73 26.21
N LEU A 533 -21.87 39.61 26.79
CA LEU A 533 -23.28 39.37 27.16
C LEU A 533 -23.74 40.31 28.27
N ILE A 534 -22.90 40.56 29.28
CA ILE A 534 -23.19 41.52 30.35
C ILE A 534 -23.28 42.95 29.77
N VAL A 535 -22.39 43.31 28.86
CA VAL A 535 -22.42 44.62 28.18
C VAL A 535 -23.70 44.76 27.34
N ALA A 536 -24.04 43.77 26.53
CA ALA A 536 -25.27 43.76 25.72
C ALA A 536 -26.53 43.84 26.59
N SER A 537 -26.58 43.11 27.71
CA SER A 537 -27.67 43.15 28.68
C SER A 537 -27.79 44.52 29.36
N THR A 538 -26.66 45.17 29.63
CA THR A 538 -26.62 46.52 30.21
C THR A 538 -27.12 47.55 29.20
N ASN A 539 -26.74 47.43 27.93
CA ASN A 539 -27.23 48.28 26.84
C ASN A 539 -28.74 48.12 26.62
N TYR A 540 -29.25 46.89 26.66
CA TYR A 540 -30.69 46.61 26.60
C TYR A 540 -31.44 47.34 27.73
N ARG A 541 -30.97 47.21 28.99
CA ARG A 541 -31.56 47.90 30.15
C ARG A 541 -31.44 49.43 30.05
N GLY A 542 -30.33 49.94 29.51
CA GLY A 542 -30.12 51.36 29.25
C GLY A 542 -31.14 51.92 28.27
N ASN A 543 -31.33 51.25 27.13
CA ASN A 543 -32.31 51.63 26.11
C ASN A 543 -33.75 51.56 26.64
N ALA A 544 -34.08 50.54 27.45
CA ALA A 544 -35.38 50.45 28.12
C ALA A 544 -35.65 51.60 29.10
N ARG A 545 -34.63 52.06 29.84
CA ARG A 545 -34.76 53.22 30.74
C ARG A 545 -35.07 54.49 29.98
N VAL A 546 -34.46 54.73 28.82
CA VAL A 546 -34.77 55.90 27.99
C VAL A 546 -36.26 55.94 27.61
N ILE A 547 -36.83 54.80 27.23
CA ILE A 547 -38.26 54.69 26.93
C ILE A 547 -39.10 55.06 28.16
N SER A 548 -38.75 54.55 29.34
CA SER A 548 -39.45 54.88 30.59
C SER A 548 -39.37 56.37 30.95
N SER A 549 -38.21 57.01 30.77
CA SER A 549 -38.04 58.46 31.02
C SER A 549 -38.82 59.30 30.02
N VAL A 550 -38.87 58.92 28.74
CA VAL A 550 -39.71 59.62 27.75
C VAL A 550 -41.20 59.46 28.09
N GLN A 551 -41.64 58.29 28.55
CA GLN A 551 -43.03 58.09 29.02
C GLN A 551 -43.37 59.02 30.20
N GLN A 552 -42.46 59.15 31.17
CA GLN A 552 -42.64 60.08 32.29
C GLN A 552 -42.77 61.53 31.82
N LEU A 553 -41.88 61.98 30.93
CA LEU A 553 -41.94 63.34 30.36
C LEU A 553 -43.22 63.59 29.56
N VAL A 554 -43.69 62.62 28.77
CA VAL A 554 -44.96 62.72 28.04
C VAL A 554 -46.13 62.85 29.02
N ASN A 555 -46.15 62.06 30.10
CA ASN A 555 -47.18 62.13 31.12
C ASN A 555 -47.20 63.47 31.85
N GLU A 556 -46.04 64.01 32.24
CA GLU A 556 -45.92 65.34 32.84
C GLU A 556 -46.41 66.44 31.89
N LEU A 557 -46.08 66.35 30.60
CA LEU A 557 -46.50 67.32 29.59
C LEU A 557 -48.03 67.27 29.36
N LEU A 558 -48.63 66.08 29.44
CA LEU A 558 -50.08 65.89 29.40
C LEU A 558 -50.80 66.47 30.63
N LEU A 559 -50.14 66.45 31.79
CA LEU A 559 -50.63 67.06 33.03
C LEU A 559 -50.52 68.59 33.03
N LEU A 560 -49.49 69.15 32.39
CA LEU A 560 -49.30 70.60 32.19
C LEU A 560 -50.21 71.20 31.12
N GLY A 561 -50.72 70.37 30.20
CA GLY A 561 -51.62 70.77 29.11
C GLY A 561 -53.11 70.83 29.49
N ARG A 562 -53.44 70.58 30.76
CA ARG A 562 -54.79 70.76 31.34
C ARG A 562 -54.77 71.95 32.29
#